data_AF-A0A2G9SJX0-F1
#
_entry.id   AF-A0A2G9SJX0-F1
#
_cell.length_a   1.000
_cell.length_b   1.000
_cell.length_c   1.000
_cell.angle_alpha   90.00
_cell.angle_beta   90.00
_cell.angle_gamma   90.00
#
_symmetry.space_group_name_H-M   'P 1'
#
loop_
_entity.id
_entity.type
_entity.pdbx_description
1 polymer ?
#
loop_
_entity_poly.entity_id
_entity_poly.type
_entity_poly.pdbx_seq_one_letter_code
_entity_poly.pdbx_strand_id
1 'polypeptide(L)'
;MAIVEAASCGLQVVSTRVGGIPEVLPEDFIILREPSVKSLCDGLEKAIDQLRTGKLPSPEAIHNTVKTFYTWRDVAERTERVYDRVANETVLPMNERLERLVSHCGVVTGSIFALFVVACFLILMFLRWHSPDSLIDIAVDATGPDGAWSHQYGCNRSRKKMPNANSENSLK
;
A
#
# COMPACT_ATOMS: atom_id res chain seq x y z
N MET A 1 -1.42 -11.82 0.14
CA MET A 1 -0.11 -11.18 -0.06
C MET A 1 1.01 -12.22 0.12
N ALA A 2 0.93 -13.34 -0.61
CA ALA A 2 1.69 -14.53 -0.24
C ALA A 2 3.19 -14.47 -0.58
N ILE A 3 3.58 -13.81 -1.67
CA ILE A 3 4.99 -13.80 -2.13
C ILE A 3 5.89 -12.98 -1.19
N VAL A 4 5.39 -11.82 -0.71
CA VAL A 4 6.15 -10.96 0.20
C VAL A 4 6.21 -11.59 1.59
N GLU A 5 5.14 -12.25 2.03
CA GLU A 5 5.12 -13.03 3.28
C GLU A 5 6.14 -14.18 3.24
N ALA A 6 6.14 -14.97 2.16
CA ALA A 6 7.08 -16.07 1.98
C ALA A 6 8.53 -15.57 1.95
N ALA A 7 8.82 -14.52 1.18
CA ALA A 7 10.15 -13.90 1.14
C ALA A 7 10.53 -13.31 2.50
N SER A 8 9.58 -12.70 3.23
CA SER A 8 9.81 -12.18 4.59
C SER A 8 10.15 -13.29 5.59
N CYS A 9 9.63 -14.51 5.39
CA CYS A 9 10.03 -15.69 6.17
C CYS A 9 11.38 -16.29 5.73
N GLY A 10 12.07 -15.68 4.76
CA GLY A 10 13.35 -16.14 4.25
C GLY A 10 13.27 -17.32 3.28
N LEU A 11 12.12 -17.52 2.63
CA LEU A 11 11.90 -18.61 1.68
C LEU A 11 12.19 -18.17 0.24
N GLN A 12 12.73 -19.09 -0.58
CA GLN A 12 12.82 -18.89 -2.03
C GLN A 12 11.43 -18.95 -2.65
N VAL A 13 11.07 -17.93 -3.42
CA VAL A 13 9.78 -17.87 -4.10
C VAL A 13 9.94 -18.25 -5.57
N VAL A 14 9.02 -19.06 -6.09
CA VAL A 14 8.85 -19.35 -7.52
C VAL A 14 7.46 -18.86 -7.91
N SER A 15 7.37 -18.05 -8.97
CA SER A 15 6.08 -17.52 -9.42
C SER A 15 6.06 -17.34 -10.93
N THR A 16 4.88 -17.06 -11.47
CA THR A 16 4.70 -16.75 -12.89
C THR A 16 5.04 -15.29 -13.18
N ARG A 17 5.62 -15.03 -14.35
CA ARG A 17 5.92 -13.68 -14.86
C ARG A 17 4.67 -13.09 -15.51
N VAL A 18 3.65 -12.82 -14.70
CA VAL A 18 2.38 -12.25 -15.18
C VAL A 18 1.93 -11.09 -14.29
N GLY A 19 1.30 -10.09 -14.90
CA GLY A 19 0.79 -8.92 -14.18
C GLY A 19 1.91 -8.12 -13.49
N GLY A 20 1.59 -7.59 -12.31
CA GLY A 20 2.49 -6.75 -11.52
C GLY A 20 3.43 -7.50 -10.56
N ILE A 21 3.61 -8.81 -10.72
CA ILE A 21 4.48 -9.63 -9.85
C ILE A 21 5.98 -9.31 -10.04
N PRO A 22 6.49 -9.09 -11.28
CA PRO A 22 7.89 -8.74 -11.51
C PRO A 22 8.38 -7.49 -10.77
N GLU A 23 7.46 -6.59 -10.39
CA GLU A 23 7.74 -5.32 -9.73
C GLU A 23 7.79 -5.44 -8.19
N VAL A 24 7.35 -6.56 -7.62
CA VAL A 24 7.19 -6.71 -6.16
C VAL A 24 8.49 -7.09 -5.46
N LEU A 25 9.30 -7.95 -6.08
CA LEU A 25 10.54 -8.48 -5.50
C LEU A 25 11.66 -8.47 -6.56
N PRO A 26 12.92 -8.15 -6.18
CA PRO A 26 14.05 -8.25 -7.10
C PRO A 26 14.23 -9.67 -7.65
N GLU A 27 14.75 -9.80 -8.87
CA GLU A 27 14.92 -11.10 -9.56
C GLU A 27 15.83 -12.09 -8.80
N ASP A 28 16.63 -11.62 -7.85
CA ASP A 28 17.48 -12.46 -7.00
C ASP A 28 16.68 -13.25 -5.94
N PHE A 29 15.51 -12.75 -5.53
CA PHE A 29 14.69 -13.35 -4.47
C PHE A 29 13.46 -14.11 -5.01
N ILE A 30 13.19 -14.01 -6.31
CA ILE A 30 12.06 -14.66 -6.95
C ILE A 30 12.44 -15.26 -8.31
N ILE A 31 12.13 -16.53 -8.51
CA ILE A 31 12.31 -17.19 -9.79
C ILE A 31 11.02 -17.03 -10.59
N LEU A 32 11.06 -16.11 -11.56
CA LEU A 32 9.94 -15.84 -12.45
C LEU A 32 9.98 -16.75 -13.68
N ARG A 33 8.86 -17.40 -13.97
CA ARG A 33 8.69 -18.36 -15.08
C ARG A 33 7.47 -18.04 -15.93
N GLU A 34 7.44 -18.53 -17.16
CA GLU A 34 6.25 -18.40 -18.00
C GLU A 34 5.05 -19.14 -17.37
N PRO A 35 3.80 -18.72 -17.63
CA PRO A 35 2.60 -19.34 -17.07
C PRO A 35 2.30 -20.69 -17.71
N SER A 36 3.21 -21.65 -17.54
CA SER A 36 3.13 -23.02 -18.03
C SER A 36 3.62 -23.98 -16.95
N VAL A 37 2.93 -25.12 -16.81
CA VAL A 37 3.25 -26.15 -15.80
C VAL A 37 4.72 -26.57 -15.92
N LYS A 38 5.19 -26.86 -17.13
CA LYS A 38 6.58 -27.28 -17.37
C LYS A 38 7.57 -26.21 -16.90
N SER A 39 7.30 -24.94 -17.22
CA SER A 39 8.17 -23.82 -16.81
C SER A 39 8.23 -23.64 -15.30
N LEU A 40 7.10 -23.83 -14.60
CA LEU A 40 7.06 -23.78 -13.14
C LEU A 40 7.78 -24.95 -12.48
N CYS A 41 7.64 -26.17 -13.01
CA CYS A 41 8.43 -27.33 -12.56
C CYS A 41 9.94 -27.06 -12.73
N ASP A 42 10.36 -26.57 -13.89
CA ASP A 42 11.77 -26.18 -14.14
C ASP A 42 12.24 -25.04 -13.21
N GLY A 43 11.33 -24.16 -12.79
CA GLY A 43 11.59 -23.13 -11.78
C GLY A 43 11.78 -23.69 -10.38
N LEU A 44 10.96 -24.67 -10.00
CA LEU A 44 11.02 -25.33 -8.70
C LEU A 44 12.27 -26.22 -8.58
N GLU A 45 12.60 -26.98 -9.62
CA GLU A 45 13.85 -27.77 -9.67
C GLU A 45 15.07 -26.87 -9.49
N LYS A 46 15.11 -25.73 -10.20
CA LYS A 46 16.16 -24.72 -10.03
C LYS A 46 16.26 -24.21 -8.59
N ALA A 47 15.13 -23.94 -7.93
CA ALA A 47 15.12 -23.49 -6.53
C ALA A 47 15.71 -24.55 -5.58
N ILE A 48 15.35 -25.83 -5.78
CA ILE A 48 15.86 -26.96 -4.99
C ILE A 48 17.36 -27.13 -5.19
N ASP A 49 17.85 -27.00 -6.43
CA ASP A 49 19.28 -27.10 -6.72
C ASP A 49 20.09 -25.95 -6.10
N GLN A 50 19.55 -24.72 -6.11
CA GLN A 50 20.17 -23.58 -5.43
C GLN A 50 20.26 -23.79 -3.90
N LEU A 51 19.24 -24.39 -3.30
CA LEU A 51 19.25 -24.76 -1.89
C LEU A 51 20.31 -25.83 -1.59
N ARG A 52 20.36 -26.90 -2.39
CA ARG A 52 21.33 -28.00 -2.23
C ARG A 52 22.77 -27.57 -2.42
N THR A 53 23.01 -26.65 -3.36
CA THR A 53 24.36 -26.13 -3.67
C THR A 53 24.80 -25.01 -2.72
N GLY A 54 23.96 -24.60 -1.76
CA GLY A 54 24.28 -23.53 -0.81
C GLY A 54 24.42 -22.15 -1.46
N LYS A 55 23.85 -21.95 -2.66
CA LYS A 55 23.86 -20.66 -3.37
C LYS A 55 22.83 -19.68 -2.81
N LEU A 56 21.88 -20.17 -2.03
CA LEU A 56 20.84 -19.35 -1.42
C LEU A 56 21.41 -18.55 -0.23
N PRO A 57 21.11 -17.25 -0.12
CA PRO A 57 21.40 -16.47 1.08
C PRO A 57 20.68 -17.05 2.30
N SER A 58 21.20 -16.75 3.50
CA SER A 58 20.56 -17.19 4.74
C SER A 58 19.14 -16.61 4.86
N PRO A 59 18.20 -17.32 5.52
CA PRO A 59 16.85 -16.81 5.73
C PRO A 59 16.81 -15.42 6.38
N GLU A 60 17.74 -15.14 7.30
CA GLU A 60 17.90 -13.83 7.95
C GLU A 60 18.33 -12.74 6.96
N ALA A 61 19.26 -13.04 6.05
CA ALA A 61 19.68 -12.09 5.02
C ALA A 61 18.54 -11.76 4.05
N ILE A 62 17.76 -12.78 3.66
CA ILE A 62 16.57 -12.59 2.83
C ILE A 62 15.57 -11.68 3.56
N HIS A 63 15.20 -12.00 4.81
CA HIS A 63 14.28 -11.19 5.61
C HIS A 63 14.73 -9.72 5.72
N ASN A 64 16.01 -9.52 6.07
CA ASN A 64 16.59 -8.19 6.22
C ASN A 64 16.53 -7.39 4.92
N THR A 65 16.71 -8.06 3.77
CA THR A 65 16.60 -7.40 2.47
C THR A 65 15.13 -7.05 2.16
N VAL A 66 14.20 -8.00 2.31
CA VAL A 66 12.75 -7.79 2.05
C VAL A 66 12.17 -6.65 2.88
N LYS A 67 12.60 -6.51 4.13
CA LYS A 67 12.24 -5.41 5.03
C LYS A 67 12.60 -4.02 4.49
N THR A 68 13.60 -3.91 3.60
CA THR A 68 14.00 -2.63 3.02
C THR A 68 13.15 -2.23 1.81
N PHE A 69 12.60 -3.20 1.07
CA PHE A 69 11.78 -2.93 -0.11
C PHE A 69 10.34 -2.57 0.23
N TYR A 70 9.76 -3.27 1.22
CA TYR A 70 8.34 -3.14 1.53
C TYR A 70 8.14 -2.91 3.03
N THR A 71 7.66 -1.73 3.38
CA THR A 71 7.11 -1.47 4.71
C THR A 71 5.77 -0.76 4.60
N TRP A 72 4.80 -1.18 5.41
CA TRP A 72 3.50 -0.52 5.47
C TRP A 72 3.60 0.97 5.86
N ARG A 73 4.62 1.35 6.63
CA ARG A 73 4.88 2.75 6.99
C ARG A 73 5.22 3.60 5.79
N ASP A 74 6.16 3.15 4.97
CA ASP A 74 6.57 3.85 3.75
C ASP A 74 5.46 3.87 2.69
N VAL A 75 4.69 2.78 2.55
CA VAL A 75 3.49 2.77 1.69
C VAL A 75 2.46 3.80 2.18
N ALA A 76 2.20 3.86 3.49
CA ALA A 76 1.27 4.82 4.07
C ALA A 76 1.74 6.26 3.85
N GLU A 77 3.00 6.57 4.16
CA GLU A 77 3.59 7.91 3.99
C GLU A 77 3.55 8.38 2.53
N ARG A 78 3.89 7.50 1.57
CA ARG A 78 3.82 7.84 0.14
C ARG A 78 2.39 8.04 -0.32
N THR A 79 1.47 7.23 0.18
CA THR A 79 0.04 7.34 -0.16
C THR A 79 -0.53 8.64 0.39
N GLU A 80 -0.25 8.97 1.65
CA GLU A 80 -0.65 10.22 2.30
C GLU A 80 -0.21 11.44 1.48
N ARG A 81 1.06 11.50 1.07
CA ARG A 81 1.56 12.60 0.20
C ARG A 81 0.77 12.78 -1.10
N VAL A 82 0.30 11.68 -1.71
CA VAL A 82 -0.51 11.75 -2.92
C VAL A 82 -1.89 12.31 -2.59
N TYR A 83 -2.50 11.85 -1.50
CA TYR A 83 -3.79 12.37 -1.04
C TYR A 83 -3.71 13.85 -0.67
N ASP A 84 -2.70 14.28 0.08
CA ASP A 84 -2.50 15.69 0.43
C ASP A 84 -2.33 16.56 -0.82
N ARG A 85 -1.54 16.09 -1.79
CA ARG A 85 -1.37 16.80 -3.05
C ARG A 85 -2.69 16.95 -3.80
N VAL A 86 -3.44 15.86 -3.95
CA VAL A 86 -4.72 15.85 -4.69
C VAL A 86 -5.80 16.63 -3.95
N ALA A 87 -5.81 16.61 -2.61
CA ALA A 87 -6.75 17.38 -1.81
C ALA A 87 -6.57 18.90 -1.98
N ASN A 88 -5.36 19.35 -2.28
CA ASN A 88 -5.05 20.74 -2.59
C ASN A 88 -5.28 21.11 -4.08
N GLU A 89 -5.58 20.15 -4.95
CA GLU A 89 -5.92 20.44 -6.34
C GLU A 89 -7.31 21.09 -6.42
N THR A 90 -7.44 22.10 -7.28
CA THR A 90 -8.72 22.78 -7.46
C THR A 90 -9.73 21.84 -8.10
N VAL A 91 -10.81 21.55 -7.39
CA VAL A 91 -11.95 20.82 -7.95
C VAL A 91 -12.60 21.71 -9.01
N LEU A 92 -12.51 21.28 -10.27
CA LEU A 92 -13.11 22.00 -11.40
C LEU A 92 -14.61 22.19 -11.17
N PRO A 93 -15.14 23.40 -11.43
CA PRO A 93 -16.57 23.64 -11.31
C PRO A 93 -17.33 22.81 -12.36
N MET A 94 -18.62 22.54 -12.08
CA MET A 94 -19.42 21.58 -12.86
C MET A 94 -19.51 21.94 -14.36
N ASN A 95 -19.52 23.23 -14.68
CA ASN A 95 -19.52 23.72 -16.06
C ASN A 95 -18.24 23.33 -16.82
N GLU A 96 -17.06 23.49 -16.20
CA GLU A 96 -15.78 23.11 -16.82
C GLU A 96 -15.64 21.59 -16.94
N ARG A 97 -16.18 20.83 -15.98
CA ARG A 97 -16.23 19.36 -16.06
C ARG A 97 -17.12 18.90 -17.22
N LEU A 98 -18.26 19.55 -17.41
CA LEU A 98 -19.20 19.25 -18.49
C LEU A 98 -18.61 19.61 -19.86
N GLU A 99 -17.97 20.77 -19.97
CA GLU A 99 -17.32 21.22 -21.20
C GLU A 99 -16.23 20.25 -21.65
N ARG A 100 -15.35 19.82 -20.74
CA ARG A 100 -14.33 18.80 -21.03
C ARG A 100 -14.93 17.47 -21.45
N LEU A 101 -16.00 17.03 -20.79
CA LEU A 101 -16.64 15.75 -21.11
C LEU A 101 -17.28 15.77 -22.50
N VAL A 102 -17.93 16.87 -22.86
CA VAL A 102 -18.55 17.07 -24.18
C VAL A 102 -17.49 17.30 -25.28
N SER A 103 -16.36 17.93 -24.97
CA SER A 103 -15.28 18.17 -25.94
C SER A 103 -14.46 16.93 -26.27
N HIS A 104 -14.27 16.01 -25.30
CA HIS A 104 -13.46 14.80 -25.49
C HIS A 104 -14.25 13.59 -26.03
N CYS A 105 -15.57 13.55 -25.81
CA CYS A 105 -16.44 12.52 -26.37
C CYS A 105 -17.28 13.14 -27.49
N GLY A 106 -17.06 12.71 -28.73
CA GLY A 106 -17.70 13.29 -29.92
C GLY A 106 -19.21 13.57 -29.79
N VAL A 107 -19.71 14.53 -30.59
CA VAL A 107 -20.99 15.24 -30.44
C VAL A 107 -22.17 14.40 -29.94
N VAL A 108 -22.38 13.20 -30.48
CA VAL A 108 -23.49 12.31 -30.10
C VAL A 108 -23.29 11.71 -28.69
N THR A 109 -22.15 11.08 -28.45
CA THR A 109 -21.84 10.43 -27.17
C THR A 109 -21.66 11.46 -26.05
N GLY A 110 -21.03 12.60 -26.34
CA GLY A 110 -20.90 13.71 -25.40
C GLY A 110 -22.25 14.27 -24.95
N SER A 111 -23.22 14.39 -25.87
CA SER A 111 -24.59 14.86 -25.54
C SER A 111 -25.32 13.91 -24.59
N ILE A 112 -25.17 12.59 -24.79
CA ILE A 112 -25.77 11.58 -23.90
C ILE A 112 -25.14 11.67 -22.50
N PHE A 113 -23.81 11.73 -22.41
CA PHE A 113 -23.12 11.87 -21.12
C PHE A 113 -23.43 13.18 -20.41
N ALA A 114 -23.58 14.28 -21.15
CA ALA A 114 -23.99 15.56 -20.59
C ALA A 114 -25.37 15.46 -19.92
N LEU A 115 -26.33 14.79 -20.57
CA LEU A 115 -27.66 14.56 -20.00
C LEU A 115 -27.57 13.75 -18.70
N PHE A 116 -26.74 12.69 -18.66
CA PHE A 116 -26.51 11.93 -17.42
C PHE A 116 -25.90 12.79 -16.31
N VAL A 117 -24.89 13.62 -16.59
CA VAL A 117 -24.27 14.50 -15.60
C VAL A 117 -25.27 15.51 -15.05
N VAL A 118 -26.09 16.13 -15.91
CA VAL A 118 -27.15 17.06 -15.50
C VAL A 118 -28.20 16.33 -14.65
N ALA A 119 -28.63 15.14 -15.06
CA ALA A 119 -29.57 14.33 -14.27
C ALA A 119 -28.98 13.97 -12.89
N CYS A 120 -27.72 13.54 -12.81
CA CYS A 120 -27.02 13.30 -11.55
C CYS A 120 -26.93 14.56 -10.69
N PHE A 121 -26.73 15.74 -11.30
CA PHE A 121 -26.72 17.00 -10.58
C PHE A 121 -28.09 17.38 -10.01
N LEU A 122 -29.17 17.17 -10.78
CA LEU A 122 -30.55 17.35 -10.29
C LEU A 122 -30.88 16.40 -9.14
N ILE A 123 -30.45 15.13 -9.25
CA ILE A 123 -30.57 14.15 -8.17
C ILE A 123 -29.77 14.61 -6.94
N LEU A 124 -28.54 15.11 -7.11
CA LEU A 124 -27.74 15.65 -6.01
C LEU A 124 -28.42 16.84 -5.33
N MET A 125 -29.02 17.75 -6.10
CA MET A 125 -29.79 18.88 -5.55
C MET A 125 -31.01 18.39 -4.75
N PHE A 126 -31.73 17.41 -5.27
CA PHE A 126 -32.85 16.80 -4.57
C PHE A 126 -32.40 16.11 -3.26
N LEU A 127 -31.27 15.39 -3.29
CA LEU A 127 -30.69 14.76 -2.11
C LEU A 127 -30.25 15.79 -1.06
N ARG A 128 -29.61 16.90 -1.46
CA ARG A 128 -29.23 17.99 -0.55
C ARG A 128 -30.44 18.69 0.06
N TRP A 129 -31.56 18.74 -0.67
CA TRP A 129 -32.81 19.25 -0.12
C TRP A 129 -33.40 18.30 0.93
N HIS A 130 -33.39 16.99 0.66
CA HIS A 130 -33.94 15.99 1.58
C HIS A 130 -33.06 15.75 2.82
N SER A 131 -31.74 15.80 2.64
CA SER A 131 -30.72 15.61 3.68
C SER A 131 -29.68 16.73 3.58
N PRO A 132 -29.85 17.85 4.30
CA PRO A 132 -28.91 18.96 4.23
C PRO A 132 -27.52 18.55 4.70
N ASP A 133 -26.49 19.12 4.08
CA ASP A 133 -25.08 18.80 4.36
C ASP A 133 -24.68 19.02 5.83
N SER A 134 -25.44 19.85 6.56
CA SER A 134 -25.24 20.09 8.00
C SER A 134 -25.50 18.87 8.89
N LEU A 135 -26.21 17.85 8.37
CA LEU A 135 -26.44 16.57 9.05
C LEU A 135 -25.34 15.54 8.75
N ILE A 136 -24.43 15.84 7.82
CA ILE A 136 -23.35 14.93 7.44
C ILE A 136 -22.17 15.22 8.37
N ASP A 137 -21.84 14.24 9.22
CA ASP A 137 -20.66 14.34 10.06
C ASP A 137 -19.40 14.48 9.20
N ILE A 138 -18.62 15.52 9.49
CA ILE A 138 -17.29 15.69 8.90
C ILE A 138 -16.42 14.59 9.48
N ALA A 139 -15.83 13.77 8.61
CA ALA A 139 -14.88 12.75 9.03
C ALA A 139 -13.74 13.43 9.80
N VAL A 140 -13.58 13.06 11.07
CA VAL A 140 -12.43 13.47 11.88
C VAL A 140 -11.18 12.93 11.20
N ASP A 141 -10.23 13.82 10.97
CA ASP A 141 -8.88 13.40 10.59
C ASP A 141 -8.21 12.72 11.78
N ALA A 142 -8.35 11.39 11.84
CA ALA A 142 -7.94 10.61 12.99
C ALA A 142 -6.44 10.32 12.99
N THR A 143 -5.80 10.19 11.82
CA THR A 143 -4.43 9.67 11.68
C THR A 143 -3.64 10.48 10.67
N GLY A 144 -2.59 11.17 11.15
CA GLY A 144 -1.66 12.00 10.38
C GLY A 144 -0.76 12.80 11.34
N PRO A 145 0.23 13.57 10.86
CA PRO A 145 1.06 14.45 11.70
C PRO A 145 0.23 15.40 12.58
N ASP A 146 -0.91 15.86 12.07
CA ASP A 146 -1.87 16.76 12.74
C ASP A 146 -3.19 16.05 13.13
N GLY A 147 -3.23 14.71 13.01
CA GLY A 147 -4.45 13.93 13.27
C GLY A 147 -4.86 13.92 14.75
N ALA A 148 -6.16 13.84 15.01
CA ALA A 148 -6.76 13.92 16.34
C ALA A 148 -6.22 12.85 17.32
N TRP A 149 -5.69 11.71 16.84
CA TRP A 149 -5.16 10.63 17.68
C TRP A 149 -3.63 10.66 17.87
N SER A 150 -2.91 11.65 17.31
CA SER A 150 -1.46 11.79 17.46
C SER A 150 -1.01 12.01 18.91
N HIS A 151 -1.86 12.66 19.72
CA HIS A 151 -1.53 13.07 21.09
C HIS A 151 -1.64 11.94 22.14
N GLN A 152 -2.12 10.73 21.77
CA GLN A 152 -2.33 9.63 22.72
C GLN A 152 -1.22 8.57 22.76
N TYR A 153 -0.28 8.55 21.80
CA TYR A 153 0.83 7.58 21.79
C TYR A 153 2.15 8.11 22.37
N GLY A 154 2.19 9.39 22.73
CA GLY A 154 3.32 10.00 23.44
C GLY A 154 3.19 9.83 24.94
N CYS A 155 4.08 9.02 25.54
CA CYS A 155 4.39 8.94 26.97
C CYS A 155 3.69 7.85 27.80
N ASN A 156 4.22 6.63 27.74
CA ASN A 156 4.52 5.87 28.96
C ASN A 156 5.63 4.82 28.76
N ARG A 157 6.77 5.23 28.19
CA ARG A 157 8.04 4.48 28.31
C ARG A 157 8.89 5.09 29.43
N SER A 158 8.35 5.12 30.64
CA SER A 158 9.18 5.32 31.83
C SER A 158 10.08 4.10 31.99
N ARG A 159 11.37 4.32 31.78
CA ARG A 159 12.50 3.43 32.07
C ARG A 159 12.26 2.61 33.36
N LYS A 160 11.99 1.31 33.24
CA LYS A 160 12.39 0.36 34.28
C LYS A 160 13.91 0.23 34.18
N LYS A 161 14.65 0.96 35.01
CA LYS A 161 16.04 0.62 35.33
C LYS A 161 16.03 -0.77 35.96
N MET A 162 16.66 -1.75 35.33
CA MET A 162 17.05 -2.99 36.00
C MET A 162 18.10 -2.64 37.07
N PRO A 163 17.98 -3.14 38.31
CA PRO A 163 19.07 -3.04 39.27
C PRO A 163 20.20 -3.99 38.86
N ASN A 164 21.41 -3.44 38.76
CA ASN A 164 22.66 -4.21 38.64
C ASN A 164 22.79 -5.13 39.86
N ALA A 165 22.65 -6.43 39.67
CA ALA A 165 23.18 -7.43 40.60
C ALA A 165 24.59 -7.78 40.12
N ASN A 166 25.59 -7.10 40.68
CA ASN A 166 26.97 -7.59 40.74
C ASN A 166 27.72 -6.81 41.82
N SER A 167 27.52 -7.25 43.06
CA SER A 167 28.45 -7.04 44.16
C SER A 167 28.32 -8.25 45.07
N GLU A 168 29.27 -9.18 44.97
CA GLU A 168 29.89 -9.84 46.11
C GLU A 168 30.87 -10.90 45.59
N ASN A 169 32.10 -10.45 45.36
CA ASN A 169 33.28 -11.29 45.34
C ASN A 169 34.04 -10.93 46.64
N SER A 170 33.90 -11.75 47.69
CA SER A 170 34.87 -11.86 48.80
C SER A 170 34.46 -12.95 49.79
N LEU A 171 35.42 -13.84 50.07
CA LEU A 171 35.57 -14.68 51.28
C LEU A 171 34.75 -15.98 51.37
N LYS A 172 35.22 -17.03 50.67
CA LYS A 172 35.93 -18.19 51.27
C LYS A 172 36.28 -19.22 50.20
#